data_AF-A0A411MKW3-F1
#
_entry.id   AF-A0A411MKW3-F1
#
_cell.length_a   1.000
_cell.length_b   1.000
_cell.length_c   1.000
_cell.angle_alpha   90.00
_cell.angle_beta   90.00
_cell.angle_gamma   90.00
#
_symmetry.space_group_name_H-M   'P 1'
#
loop_
_entity.id
_entity.type
_entity.pdbx_description
1 polymer ?
#
loop_
_entity_poly.entity_id
_entity_poly.type
_entity_poly.pdbx_seq_one_letter_code
_entity_poly.pdbx_strand_id
1 'polypeptide(L)'
;MSDSSAAITLQRCTEQHVESLTVLYNDPRVARQVLQILEVADNWMGLQRVELTVYTDNQPALALYKRFGFTVEGQLIDYAMRDGELIDVYSMARLRRRQR
;
A
#
# COMPACT_ATOMS: atom_id res chain seq x y z
N MET A 1 7.25 -6.24 -39.87
CA MET A 1 7.76 -5.44 -38.73
C MET A 1 6.61 -4.59 -38.25
N SER A 2 5.83 -5.09 -37.28
CA SER A 2 4.68 -4.34 -36.77
C SER A 2 5.17 -3.30 -35.77
N ASP A 3 4.91 -2.05 -36.11
CA ASP A 3 5.18 -0.88 -35.30
C ASP A 3 4.37 -0.98 -34.00
N SER A 4 5.02 -1.38 -32.91
CA SER A 4 4.45 -1.28 -31.56
C SER A 4 4.39 0.20 -31.23
N SER A 5 3.27 0.82 -31.57
CA SER A 5 2.93 2.16 -31.08
C SER A 5 3.08 2.16 -29.56
N ALA A 6 4.09 2.87 -29.07
CA ALA A 6 4.33 3.09 -27.65
C ALA A 6 3.30 4.11 -27.10
N ALA A 7 2.01 3.81 -27.29
CA ALA A 7 0.92 4.59 -26.76
C ALA A 7 0.58 4.04 -25.37
N ILE A 8 0.79 4.87 -24.34
CA ILE A 8 0.35 4.56 -22.98
C ILE A 8 -1.10 5.03 -22.85
N THR A 9 -2.03 4.10 -22.67
CA THR A 9 -3.45 4.39 -22.42
C THR A 9 -3.71 4.37 -20.93
N LEU A 10 -4.10 5.50 -20.35
CA LEU A 10 -4.56 5.57 -18.96
C LEU A 10 -6.01 5.10 -18.89
N GLN A 11 -6.26 4.01 -18.18
CA GLN A 11 -7.59 3.43 -18.01
C GLN A 11 -8.00 3.46 -16.54
N ARG A 12 -9.32 3.44 -16.29
CA ARG A 12 -9.87 3.31 -14.94
C ARG A 12 -9.54 1.92 -14.40
N CYS A 13 -9.10 1.85 -13.14
CA CYS A 13 -8.80 0.57 -12.48
C CYS A 13 -10.05 -0.33 -12.43
N THR A 14 -9.87 -1.61 -12.78
CA THR A 14 -10.88 -2.68 -12.79
C THR A 14 -10.25 -3.97 -12.24
N GLU A 15 -11.03 -5.02 -12.01
CA GLU A 15 -10.54 -6.31 -11.50
C GLU A 15 -9.40 -6.91 -12.34
N GLN A 16 -9.44 -6.74 -13.66
CA GLN A 16 -8.38 -7.21 -14.58
C GLN A 16 -7.00 -6.58 -14.30
N HIS A 17 -6.95 -5.45 -13.58
CA HIS A 17 -5.72 -4.75 -13.26
C HIS A 17 -5.11 -5.17 -11.91
N VAL A 18 -5.85 -5.92 -11.07
CA VAL A 18 -5.46 -6.21 -9.67
C VAL A 18 -4.19 -7.05 -9.58
N GLU A 19 -4.03 -8.05 -10.44
CA GLU A 19 -2.86 -8.93 -10.45
C GLU A 19 -1.57 -8.17 -10.81
N SER A 20 -1.63 -7.38 -11.88
CA SER A 20 -0.52 -6.52 -12.31
C SER A 20 -0.18 -5.43 -11.27
N LEU A 21 -1.19 -4.86 -10.60
CA LEU A 21 -0.97 -3.93 -9.50
C LEU A 21 -0.27 -4.61 -8.32
N THR A 22 -0.66 -5.84 -7.97
CA THR A 22 -0.05 -6.63 -6.89
C THR A 22 1.46 -6.80 -7.10
N VAL A 23 1.90 -7.06 -8.32
CA VAL A 23 3.33 -7.16 -8.67
C VAL A 23 4.03 -5.80 -8.56
N LEU A 24 3.39 -4.72 -9.01
CA LEU A 24 3.96 -3.37 -8.98
C LEU A 24 4.11 -2.81 -7.56
N TYR A 25 3.31 -3.25 -6.59
CA TYR A 25 3.41 -2.79 -5.19
C TYR A 25 4.73 -3.15 -4.51
N ASN A 26 5.47 -4.13 -5.03
CA ASN A 26 6.82 -4.43 -4.53
C ASN A 26 7.88 -3.42 -4.98
N ASP A 27 7.56 -2.53 -5.95
CA ASP A 27 8.45 -1.44 -6.34
C ASP A 27 8.30 -0.24 -5.38
N PRO A 28 9.39 0.21 -4.72
CA PRO A 28 9.35 1.34 -3.79
C PRO A 28 8.81 2.66 -4.39
N ARG A 29 8.95 2.86 -5.70
CA ARG A 29 8.46 4.07 -6.40
C ARG A 29 6.94 4.03 -6.54
N VAL A 30 6.39 2.86 -6.85
CA VAL A 30 4.93 2.65 -6.97
C VAL A 30 4.28 2.74 -5.59
N ALA A 31 4.86 2.09 -4.58
CA ALA A 31 4.40 2.20 -3.20
C ALA A 31 4.33 3.67 -2.74
N ARG A 32 5.35 4.47 -3.06
CA ARG A 32 5.37 5.91 -2.75
C ARG A 32 4.27 6.69 -3.48
N GLN A 33 4.01 6.41 -4.76
CA GLN A 33 2.95 7.09 -5.51
C GLN A 33 1.55 6.74 -4.96
N VAL A 34 1.30 5.48 -4.60
CA VAL A 34 0.02 5.09 -3.99
C VAL A 34 -0.19 5.79 -2.65
N LEU A 35 0.86 5.92 -1.84
CA LEU A 35 0.78 6.68 -0.59
C LEU A 35 0.52 8.18 -0.83
N GLN A 36 1.02 8.77 -1.92
CA GLN A 36 0.69 10.15 -2.29
C GLN A 36 -0.78 10.29 -2.73
N ILE A 37 -1.39 9.25 -3.32
CA ILE A 37 -2.83 9.25 -3.65
C ILE A 37 -3.68 9.32 -2.38
N LEU A 38 -3.20 8.85 -1.22
CA LEU A 38 -3.91 9.00 0.06
C LEU A 38 -4.19 10.47 0.40
N GLU A 39 -3.32 11.40 -0.01
CA GLU A 39 -3.54 12.84 0.20
C GLU A 39 -4.73 13.36 -0.63
N VAL A 40 -4.91 12.83 -1.84
CA VAL A 40 -6.09 13.12 -2.68
C VAL A 40 -7.35 12.46 -2.09
N ALA A 41 -7.23 11.21 -1.66
CA ALA A 41 -8.32 10.44 -1.04
C ALA A 41 -8.80 11.07 0.27
N ASP A 42 -7.89 11.59 1.10
CA ASP A 42 -8.21 12.30 2.34
C ASP A 42 -9.12 13.50 2.07
N ASN A 43 -8.81 14.27 1.03
CA ASN A 43 -9.48 15.52 0.73
C ASN A 43 -10.83 15.31 0.02
N TRP A 44 -10.95 14.27 -0.81
CA TRP A 44 -12.12 14.08 -1.69
C TRP A 44 -13.07 12.98 -1.21
N MET A 45 -12.58 11.93 -0.57
CA MET A 45 -13.39 10.77 -0.16
C MET A 45 -13.77 10.77 1.32
N GLY A 46 -13.29 11.73 2.11
CA GLY A 46 -13.63 11.83 3.53
C GLY A 46 -13.16 10.64 4.37
N LEU A 47 -12.15 9.89 3.90
CA LEU A 47 -11.61 8.73 4.61
C LEU A 47 -11.16 9.13 6.02
N GLN A 48 -11.70 8.43 7.03
CA GLN A 48 -11.37 8.64 8.44
C GLN A 48 -10.23 7.73 8.90
N ARG A 49 -10.05 6.59 8.22
CA ARG A 49 -9.06 5.57 8.57
C ARG A 49 -8.57 4.88 7.31
N VAL A 50 -7.27 4.62 7.29
CA VAL A 50 -6.61 3.75 6.31
C VAL A 50 -5.76 2.75 7.10
N GLU A 51 -5.84 1.48 6.76
CA GLU A 51 -5.12 0.41 7.43
C GLU A 51 -4.38 -0.49 6.45
N LEU A 52 -3.31 -1.12 6.93
CA LEU A 52 -2.47 -2.05 6.18
C LEU A 52 -1.82 -3.05 7.13
N THR A 53 -1.33 -4.15 6.57
CA THR A 53 -0.41 -5.06 7.24
C THR A 53 0.96 -5.00 6.56
N VAL A 54 2.03 -5.15 7.33
CA VAL A 54 3.40 -5.13 6.81
C VAL A 54 4.24 -6.14 7.58
N TYR A 55 5.09 -6.90 6.88
CA TYR A 55 6.01 -7.82 7.54
C TYR A 55 6.91 -7.09 8.52
N THR A 56 7.11 -7.69 9.70
CA THR A 56 7.89 -7.09 10.79
C THR A 56 9.37 -6.88 10.41
N ASP A 57 9.89 -7.65 9.46
CA ASP A 57 11.26 -7.59 8.95
C ASP A 57 11.46 -6.54 7.83
N ASN A 58 10.39 -6.02 7.24
CA ASN A 58 10.44 -5.05 6.14
C ASN A 58 10.66 -3.62 6.68
N GLN A 59 11.86 -3.37 7.21
CA GLN A 59 12.25 -2.07 7.77
C GLN A 59 12.08 -0.90 6.79
N PRO A 60 12.40 -1.02 5.48
CA PRO A 60 12.16 0.05 4.53
C PRO A 60 10.67 0.45 4.43
N ALA A 61 9.76 -0.52 4.34
CA ALA A 61 8.32 -0.25 4.26
C ALA A 61 7.80 0.33 5.57
N LEU A 62 8.23 -0.20 6.72
CA LEU A 62 7.89 0.35 8.05
C LEU A 62 8.29 1.81 8.19
N ALA A 63 9.50 2.18 7.78
CA ALA A 63 9.98 3.55 7.80
C ALA A 63 9.15 4.45 6.86
N LEU A 64 8.80 3.95 5.68
CA LEU A 64 7.95 4.66 4.73
C LEU A 64 6.56 4.92 5.32
N TYR A 65 5.86 3.90 5.81
CA TYR A 65 4.50 4.06 6.34
C TYR A 65 4.45 4.97 7.57
N LYS A 66 5.44 4.86 8.48
CA LYS A 66 5.56 5.79 9.62
C LYS A 66 5.67 7.25 9.17
N ARG A 67 6.47 7.53 8.12
CA ARG A 67 6.59 8.89 7.55
C ARG A 67 5.28 9.42 6.96
N PHE A 68 4.42 8.54 6.48
CA PHE A 68 3.08 8.88 5.98
C PHE A 68 2.01 8.94 7.08
N GLY A 69 2.38 8.77 8.36
CA GLY A 69 1.49 8.96 9.50
C GLY A 69 0.75 7.70 9.96
N PHE A 70 1.18 6.52 9.51
CA PHE A 70 0.69 5.25 10.04
C PHE A 70 1.35 4.92 11.38
N THR A 71 0.59 4.35 12.29
CA THR A 71 1.04 3.85 13.59
C THR A 71 0.79 2.35 13.70
N VAL A 72 1.69 1.62 14.35
CA VAL A 72 1.47 0.20 14.68
C VAL A 72 0.37 0.11 15.74
N GLU A 73 -0.64 -0.71 15.49
CA GLU A 73 -1.73 -0.99 16.42
C GLU A 73 -1.58 -2.36 17.08
N GLY A 74 -0.90 -3.30 16.41
CA GLY A 74 -0.61 -4.62 16.95
C GLY A 74 0.36 -5.40 16.09
N GLN A 75 0.89 -6.47 16.67
CA GLN A 75 1.67 -7.49 15.98
C GLN A 75 0.83 -8.76 15.90
N LEU A 76 0.69 -9.31 14.70
CA LEU A 76 0.04 -10.58 14.45
C LEU A 76 1.14 -11.62 14.29
N ILE A 77 1.19 -12.56 15.23
CA ILE A 77 2.18 -13.63 15.29
C ILE A 77 1.81 -14.72 14.29
N ASP A 78 2.80 -15.25 13.58
CA ASP A 78 2.63 -16.36 12.63
C ASP A 78 1.51 -16.10 11.59
N TYR A 79 1.43 -14.86 11.10
CA TYR A 79 0.27 -14.40 10.34
C TYR A 79 0.28 -14.84 8.87
N ALA A 80 1.45 -14.86 8.24
CA ALA A 80 1.57 -15.13 6.81
C ALA A 80 2.68 -16.14 6.52
N MET A 81 2.39 -17.09 5.61
CA MET A 81 3.36 -18.05 5.12
C MET A 81 4.20 -17.42 4.00
N ARG A 82 5.52 -17.38 4.18
CA ARG A 82 6.47 -16.90 3.18
C ARG A 82 7.70 -17.81 3.18
N ASP A 83 8.07 -18.29 2.00
CA ASP A 83 9.23 -19.18 1.82
C ASP A 83 9.20 -20.45 2.72
N GLY A 84 7.99 -20.91 3.09
CA GLY A 84 7.79 -22.08 3.95
C GLY A 84 7.81 -21.81 5.45
N GLU A 85 7.98 -20.55 5.86
CA GLU A 85 7.97 -20.11 7.26
C GLU A 85 6.78 -19.21 7.55
N LEU A 86 6.23 -19.32 8.75
CA LEU A 86 5.25 -18.37 9.26
C LEU A 86 6.00 -17.12 9.75
N ILE A 87 5.58 -15.96 9.25
CA ILE A 87 6.20 -14.68 9.55
C ILE A 87 5.18 -13.73 10.16
N ASP A 88 5.63 -13.00 11.17
CA ASP A 88 4.87 -11.98 11.85
C ASP A 88 4.65 -10.74 10.97
N VAL A 89 3.51 -10.11 11.14
CA VAL A 89 3.21 -8.79 10.55
C VAL A 89 2.80 -7.78 11.62
N TYR A 90 3.08 -6.51 11.37
CA TYR A 90 2.43 -5.43 12.08
C TYR A 90 1.13 -5.04 11.36
N SER A 91 0.03 -4.93 12.11
CA SER A 91 -1.14 -4.16 11.67
C SER A 91 -0.89 -2.70 11.99
N MET A 92 -1.03 -1.85 10.97
CA MET A 92 -0.80 -0.42 11.05
C MET A 92 -1.99 0.35 10.53
N ALA A 93 -2.24 1.51 11.13
CA ALA A 93 -3.30 2.40 10.68
C ALA A 93 -2.91 3.86 10.77
N ARG A 94 -3.50 4.65 9.86
CA ARG A 94 -3.49 6.11 9.87
C ARG A 94 -4.91 6.59 10.10
N LEU A 95 -5.10 7.37 11.15
CA LEU A 95 -6.40 7.92 11.54
C LEU A 95 -6.44 9.43 11.27
N ARG A 96 -7.50 9.89 10.60
CA ARG A 96 -7.86 11.32 10.57
C ARG A 96 -8.81 11.58 11.72
N ARG A 97 -8.31 12.22 12.78
CA ARG A 97 -9.20 12.77 13.82
C ARG A 97 -9.91 13.97 13.21
N ARG A 98 -11.21 13.82 12.96
CA ARG A 98 -12.08 14.95 12.65
C ARG A 98 -12.01 15.90 13.84
N GLN A 99 -11.45 17.10 13.64
CA GLN A 99 -11.51 18.16 14.66
C GLN A 99 -12.99 18.39 14.96
N ARG A 100 -13.36 18.22 16.23
CA ARG A 100 -14.69 18.57 16.72
C ARG A 100 -14.83 20.08 16.80
#